data_AF-A0A1W4XFL9-F1
#
_entry.id   AF-A0A1W4XFL9-F1
#
_cell.length_a   1.000
_cell.length_b   1.000
_cell.length_c   1.000
_cell.angle_alpha   90.00
_cell.angle_beta   90.00
_cell.angle_gamma   90.00
#
_symmetry.space_group_name_H-M   'P 1'
#
loop_
_entity.id
_entity.type
_entity.pdbx_description
1 polymer ?
#
loop_
_entity_poly.entity_id
_entity_poly.type
_entity_poly.pdbx_seq_one_letter_code
_entity_poly.pdbx_strand_id
1 'polypeptide(L)'
;VYNWANQNEILSAFFWVYFIPQIAAGQAAQRFGAKWILVVAMLLTSMASLLIPPLAAFGSWTVMLCRGIQGFSQGWLFPSSSYLVGKWAPASEFSTIIGLVATGSQVGIAASMGVTGLMSASTYGWPLAFYTSGCLGLLWVAVYIILGSNSPHEHKGITPAEECYIRSTHGNEDVDKPRSTPWKHMVLSLPVWAILVSNICSDWALYTCLTEVPTYMNYVFGFNIHD
;
A
#
# COMPACT_ATOMS: atom_id res chain seq x y z
N VAL A 1 -27.09 9.64 2.36
CA VAL A 1 -26.89 11.06 1.99
C VAL A 1 -26.74 11.24 0.48
N TYR A 2 -25.98 10.37 -0.22
CA TYR A 2 -26.03 10.28 -1.69
C TYR A 2 -26.35 8.84 -2.10
N ASN A 3 -27.33 8.64 -2.98
CA ASN A 3 -27.74 7.31 -3.45
C ASN A 3 -27.50 7.23 -4.96
N TRP A 4 -26.25 6.98 -5.34
CA TRP A 4 -25.84 6.87 -6.74
C TRP A 4 -25.98 5.42 -7.20
N ALA A 5 -26.50 5.19 -8.40
CA ALA A 5 -26.59 3.84 -8.98
C ALA A 5 -25.20 3.20 -9.21
N ASN A 6 -24.15 4.01 -9.28
CA ASN A 6 -22.80 3.61 -9.71
C ASN A 6 -21.84 3.38 -8.53
N GLN A 7 -22.33 2.99 -7.34
CA GLN A 7 -21.49 2.76 -6.16
C GLN A 7 -20.36 1.75 -6.40
N ASN A 8 -20.66 0.65 -7.10
CA ASN A 8 -19.69 -0.38 -7.45
C ASN A 8 -18.60 0.15 -8.38
N GLU A 9 -18.94 1.05 -9.30
CA GLU A 9 -17.98 1.67 -10.22
C GLU A 9 -17.03 2.60 -9.45
N ILE A 10 -17.55 3.40 -8.52
CA ILE A 10 -16.76 4.29 -7.66
C ILE A 10 -15.74 3.49 -6.83
N LEU A 11 -16.17 2.36 -6.26
CA LEU A 11 -15.30 1.45 -5.51
C LEU A 11 -14.25 0.81 -6.42
N SER A 12 -14.67 0.37 -7.61
CA SER A 12 -13.79 -0.30 -8.60
C SER A 12 -12.74 0.63 -9.20
N ALA A 13 -13.03 1.93 -9.34
CA ALA A 13 -12.12 2.91 -9.92
C ALA A 13 -10.77 3.01 -9.18
N PHE A 14 -10.74 2.71 -7.89
CA PHE A 14 -9.50 2.57 -7.14
C PHE A 14 -8.62 1.44 -7.71
N PHE A 15 -9.20 0.26 -7.94
CA PHE A 15 -8.48 -0.94 -8.37
C PHE A 15 -8.02 -0.86 -9.82
N TRP A 16 -8.78 -0.19 -10.69
CA TRP A 16 -8.46 -0.07 -12.12
C TRP A 16 -7.10 0.56 -12.40
N VAL A 17 -6.63 1.47 -11.53
CA VAL A 17 -5.36 2.18 -11.74
C VAL A 17 -4.29 1.80 -10.72
N TYR A 18 -4.63 0.96 -9.73
CA TYR A 18 -3.72 0.54 -8.66
C TYR A 18 -2.57 -0.35 -9.15
N PHE A 19 -2.80 -1.20 -10.16
CA PHE A 19 -1.78 -2.14 -10.65
C PHE A 19 -0.71 -1.46 -11.54
N ILE A 20 -1.08 -0.39 -12.25
CA ILE A 20 -0.22 0.34 -13.20
C ILE A 20 1.13 0.72 -12.59
N PRO A 21 1.18 1.41 -11.43
CA PRO A 21 2.43 1.83 -10.83
C PRO A 21 3.27 0.69 -10.27
N GLN A 22 2.71 -0.49 -9.96
CA GLN A 22 3.45 -1.54 -9.25
C GLN A 22 4.70 -2.02 -10.02
N ILE A 23 4.60 -2.14 -11.34
CA ILE A 23 5.71 -2.55 -12.20
C ILE A 23 6.77 -1.45 -12.27
N ALA A 24 6.35 -0.19 -12.38
CA ALA A 24 7.24 0.96 -12.49
C ALA A 24 7.88 1.37 -11.14
N ALA A 25 7.22 1.05 -10.02
CA ALA A 25 7.60 1.49 -8.69
C ALA A 25 8.98 1.01 -8.26
N GLY A 26 9.33 -0.24 -8.57
CA GLY A 26 10.66 -0.76 -8.25
C GLY A 26 11.79 0.02 -8.94
N GLN A 27 11.62 0.34 -10.22
CA GLN A 27 12.61 1.12 -10.97
C GLN A 27 12.66 2.58 -10.54
N ALA A 28 11.50 3.17 -10.29
CA ALA A 28 11.41 4.54 -9.82
C ALA A 28 12.08 4.67 -8.44
N ALA A 29 11.87 3.72 -7.52
CA ALA A 29 12.48 3.70 -6.20
C ALA A 29 14.02 3.63 -6.28
N GLN A 30 14.56 2.88 -7.25
CA GLN A 30 16.00 2.85 -7.51
C GLN A 30 16.55 4.19 -8.01
N ARG A 31 15.80 4.93 -8.83
CA ARG A 31 16.29 6.17 -9.47
C ARG A 31 16.03 7.43 -8.66
N PHE A 32 14.85 7.55 -8.05
CA PHE A 32 14.39 8.75 -7.36
C PHE A 32 14.47 8.64 -5.83
N GLY A 33 14.78 7.44 -5.31
CA GLY A 33 14.78 7.13 -3.88
C GLY A 33 13.38 6.79 -3.36
N ALA A 34 13.27 5.67 -2.64
CA ALA A 34 12.00 5.20 -2.11
C ALA A 34 11.35 6.15 -1.11
N LYS A 35 12.13 6.92 -0.32
CA LYS A 35 11.60 7.89 0.65
C LYS A 35 10.65 8.87 -0.03
N TRP A 36 11.11 9.51 -1.12
CA TRP A 36 10.33 10.55 -1.79
C TRP A 36 9.11 9.99 -2.50
N ILE A 37 9.19 8.78 -3.04
CA ILE A 37 8.03 8.11 -3.63
C ILE A 37 6.97 7.82 -2.56
N LEU A 38 7.36 7.31 -1.40
CA LEU A 38 6.44 7.07 -0.28
C LEU A 38 5.79 8.37 0.22
N VAL A 39 6.57 9.45 0.32
CA VAL A 39 6.09 10.78 0.70
C VAL A 39 5.05 11.29 -0.30
N VAL A 40 5.36 11.28 -1.59
CA VAL A 40 4.46 11.79 -2.64
C VAL A 40 3.20 10.94 -2.73
N ALA A 41 3.33 9.61 -2.70
CA ALA A 41 2.20 8.69 -2.72
C ALA A 41 1.26 8.95 -1.55
N MET A 42 1.79 9.03 -0.33
CA MET A 42 0.97 9.26 0.87
C MET A 42 0.35 10.66 0.89
N LEU A 43 1.07 11.68 0.42
CA LEU A 43 0.56 13.04 0.30
C LEU A 43 -0.62 13.12 -0.68
N LEU A 44 -0.48 12.52 -1.87
CA LEU A 44 -1.55 12.48 -2.87
C LEU A 44 -2.77 11.72 -2.38
N THR A 45 -2.59 10.55 -1.76
CA THR A 45 -3.68 9.78 -1.15
C THR A 45 -4.39 10.58 -0.06
N SER A 46 -3.64 11.28 0.80
CA SER A 46 -4.19 12.06 1.90
C SER A 46 -4.96 13.28 1.41
N MET A 47 -4.42 14.02 0.43
CA MET A 47 -5.10 15.13 -0.21
C MET A 47 -6.38 14.68 -0.91
N ALA A 48 -6.33 13.57 -1.65
CA ALA A 48 -7.51 13.01 -2.29
C ALA A 48 -8.58 12.63 -1.25
N SER A 49 -8.21 12.05 -0.10
CA SER A 49 -9.13 11.77 1.01
C SER A 49 -9.81 13.04 1.53
N LEU A 50 -9.07 14.12 1.75
CA LEU A 50 -9.62 15.41 2.22
C LEU A 50 -10.56 16.05 1.18
N LEU A 51 -10.31 15.82 -0.10
CA LEU A 51 -11.12 16.37 -1.19
C LEU A 51 -12.40 15.58 -1.47
N ILE A 52 -12.52 14.33 -1.01
CA ILE A 52 -13.72 13.50 -1.25
C ILE A 52 -15.00 14.16 -0.70
N PRO A 53 -15.09 14.61 0.56
CA PRO A 53 -16.33 15.20 1.08
C PRO A 53 -16.83 16.45 0.35
N PRO A 54 -16.01 17.48 0.07
CA PRO A 54 -16.48 18.65 -0.67
C PRO A 54 -16.78 18.32 -2.15
N LEU A 55 -16.02 17.41 -2.76
CA LEU A 55 -16.23 17.04 -4.16
C LEU A 55 -17.45 16.15 -4.38
N ALA A 56 -17.90 15.41 -3.35
CA ALA A 56 -19.10 14.58 -3.43
C ALA A 56 -20.37 15.39 -3.74
N ALA A 57 -20.42 16.67 -3.39
CA ALA A 57 -21.55 17.55 -3.72
C ALA A 57 -21.68 17.81 -5.24
N PHE A 58 -20.59 17.67 -6.01
CA PHE A 58 -20.57 17.91 -7.45
C PHE A 58 -20.90 16.67 -8.28
N GLY A 59 -21.05 15.49 -7.66
CA GLY A 59 -21.50 14.25 -8.30
C GLY A 59 -20.65 13.04 -7.99
N SER A 60 -21.06 11.87 -8.52
CA SER A 60 -20.35 10.60 -8.34
C SER A 60 -19.01 10.56 -9.07
N TRP A 61 -18.91 11.20 -10.24
CA TRP A 61 -17.71 11.19 -11.08
C TRP A 61 -16.50 11.82 -10.39
N THR A 62 -16.68 12.90 -9.63
CA THR A 62 -15.59 13.58 -8.92
C THR A 62 -15.04 12.70 -7.79
N VAL A 63 -15.90 11.97 -7.08
CA VAL A 63 -15.48 10.97 -6.07
C VAL A 63 -14.73 9.83 -6.73
N MET A 64 -15.18 9.37 -7.90
CA MET A 64 -14.51 8.34 -8.67
C MET A 64 -13.10 8.78 -9.11
N LEU A 65 -12.93 10.03 -9.52
CA LEU A 65 -11.62 10.61 -9.83
C LEU A 65 -10.70 10.65 -8.60
N CYS A 66 -11.20 11.06 -7.43
CA CYS A 66 -10.43 10.98 -6.18
C CYS A 66 -10.02 9.55 -5.84
N ARG A 67 -10.92 8.56 -6.03
CA ARG A 67 -10.62 7.14 -5.84
C ARG A 67 -9.55 6.64 -6.80
N GLY A 68 -9.59 7.05 -8.06
CA GLY A 68 -8.54 6.77 -9.03
C GLY A 68 -7.19 7.34 -8.60
N ILE A 69 -7.15 8.60 -8.16
CA ILE A 69 -5.90 9.22 -7.63
C ILE A 69 -5.37 8.44 -6.44
N GLN A 70 -6.24 8.03 -5.50
CA GLN A 70 -5.84 7.20 -4.36
C GLN A 70 -5.27 5.85 -4.83
N GLY A 71 -5.94 5.16 -5.75
CA GLY A 71 -5.48 3.87 -6.29
C GLY A 71 -4.12 3.98 -6.96
N PHE A 72 -3.96 4.96 -7.86
CA PHE A 72 -2.69 5.20 -8.54
C PHE A 72 -1.57 5.56 -7.55
N SER A 73 -1.86 6.35 -6.52
CA SER A 73 -0.85 6.74 -5.53
C SER A 73 -0.47 5.57 -4.61
N GLN A 74 -1.45 4.79 -4.14
CA GLN A 74 -1.21 3.67 -3.22
C GLN A 74 -0.47 2.51 -3.87
N GLY A 75 -0.59 2.33 -5.20
CA GLY A 75 0.13 1.27 -5.90
C GLY A 75 1.67 1.40 -5.86
N TRP A 76 2.20 2.57 -5.49
CA TRP A 76 3.64 2.76 -5.28
C TRP A 76 4.11 2.32 -3.89
N LEU A 77 3.21 2.20 -2.90
CA LEU A 77 3.58 2.09 -1.49
C LEU A 77 4.28 0.78 -1.16
N PHE A 78 3.68 -0.36 -1.51
CA PHE A 78 4.20 -1.67 -1.17
C PHE A 78 5.58 -1.95 -1.82
N PRO A 79 5.76 -1.83 -3.15
CA PRO A 79 7.05 -2.05 -3.79
C PRO A 79 8.13 -1.06 -3.31
N SER A 80 7.78 0.21 -3.05
CA SER A 80 8.75 1.19 -2.54
C SER A 80 9.15 0.90 -1.09
N SER A 81 8.20 0.45 -0.25
CA SER A 81 8.48 0.01 1.12
C SER A 81 9.40 -1.21 1.13
N SER A 82 9.12 -2.19 0.27
CA SER A 82 9.95 -3.39 0.12
C SER A 82 11.36 -3.05 -0.36
N TYR A 83 11.50 -2.10 -1.30
CA TYR A 83 12.80 -1.61 -1.73
C TYR A 83 13.55 -0.91 -0.59
N LEU A 84 12.87 -0.05 0.16
CA LEU A 84 13.47 0.65 1.30
C LEU A 84 13.94 -0.32 2.37
N VAL A 85 13.11 -1.28 2.77
CA VAL A 85 13.50 -2.33 3.72
C VAL A 85 14.67 -3.12 3.17
N GLY A 86 14.71 -3.40 1.86
CA GLY A 86 15.83 -4.09 1.22
C GLY A 86 17.16 -3.35 1.29
N LYS A 87 17.17 -2.02 1.46
CA LYS A 87 18.39 -1.22 1.70
C LYS A 87 18.80 -1.14 3.17
N TRP A 88 17.85 -1.35 4.08
CA TRP A 88 18.02 -1.13 5.51
C TRP A 88 18.15 -2.42 6.32
N ALA A 89 17.59 -3.52 5.80
CA ALA A 89 17.52 -4.80 6.48
C ALA A 89 18.61 -5.75 5.96
N PRO A 90 19.34 -6.43 6.87
CA PRO A 90 20.14 -7.60 6.52
C PRO A 90 19.30 -8.66 5.82
N ALA A 91 19.90 -9.43 4.90
CA ALA A 91 19.20 -10.46 4.12
C ALA A 91 18.49 -11.52 4.99
N SER A 92 19.03 -11.84 6.17
CA SER A 92 18.43 -12.77 7.14
C SER A 92 17.17 -12.23 7.81
N GLU A 93 17.03 -10.91 7.93
CA GLU A 93 15.94 -10.25 8.66
C GLU A 93 14.89 -9.64 7.73
N PHE A 94 15.23 -9.46 6.45
CA PHE A 94 14.39 -8.84 5.43
C PHE A 94 12.95 -9.40 5.44
N SER A 95 12.78 -10.72 5.35
CA SER A 95 11.46 -11.35 5.31
C SER A 95 10.63 -11.10 6.57
N THR A 96 11.27 -11.04 7.74
CA THR A 96 10.60 -10.77 9.01
C THR A 96 10.09 -9.33 9.06
N ILE A 97 10.90 -8.37 8.62
CA ILE A 97 10.52 -6.95 8.59
C ILE A 97 9.39 -6.72 7.58
N ILE A 98 9.46 -7.34 6.39
CA ILE A 98 8.37 -7.27 5.41
C ILE A 98 7.09 -7.92 5.95
N GLY A 99 7.21 -9.04 6.66
CA GLY A 99 6.08 -9.69 7.34
C GLY A 99 5.43 -8.78 8.39
N LEU A 100 6.24 -8.01 9.14
CA LEU A 100 5.75 -7.02 10.09
C LEU A 100 5.03 -5.86 9.39
N VAL A 101 5.57 -5.36 8.27
CA VAL A 101 4.93 -4.32 7.45
C VAL A 101 3.57 -4.80 6.93
N ALA A 102 3.50 -6.03 6.41
CA ALA A 102 2.24 -6.62 5.94
C ALA A 102 1.23 -6.76 7.09
N THR A 103 1.66 -7.22 8.26
CA THR A 103 0.80 -7.33 9.45
C THR A 103 0.28 -5.96 9.90
N GLY A 104 1.13 -4.94 9.88
CA GLY A 104 0.74 -3.56 10.18
C GLY A 104 -0.38 -3.05 9.28
N SER A 105 -0.37 -3.39 7.99
CA SER A 105 -1.47 -3.01 7.07
C SER A 105 -2.81 -3.64 7.47
N GLN A 106 -2.83 -4.91 7.88
CA GLN A 106 -4.06 -5.61 8.28
C GLN A 106 -4.61 -5.06 9.61
N VAL A 107 -3.73 -4.79 10.58
CA VAL A 107 -4.12 -4.14 11.83
C VAL A 107 -4.69 -2.74 11.56
N GLY A 108 -4.07 -1.99 10.65
CA GLY A 108 -4.56 -0.69 10.20
C GLY A 108 -5.96 -0.76 9.59
N ILE A 109 -6.23 -1.76 8.73
CA ILE A 109 -7.56 -1.99 8.15
C ILE A 109 -8.58 -2.26 9.27
N ALA A 110 -8.30 -3.20 10.17
CA ALA A 110 -9.21 -3.54 11.27
C ALA A 110 -9.51 -2.33 12.18
N ALA A 111 -8.48 -1.59 12.57
CA ALA A 111 -8.63 -0.37 13.38
C ALA A 111 -9.42 0.71 12.62
N SER A 112 -9.14 0.90 11.33
CA SER A 112 -9.83 1.89 10.50
C SER A 112 -11.32 1.57 10.36
N MET A 113 -11.70 0.30 10.20
CA MET A 113 -13.11 -0.10 10.09
C MET A 113 -13.88 0.23 11.37
N GLY A 114 -13.32 -0.08 12.55
CA GLY A 114 -13.94 0.25 13.83
C GLY A 114 -14.07 1.76 14.06
N VAL A 115 -12.99 2.51 13.83
CA VAL A 115 -12.97 3.97 14.05
C VAL A 115 -13.87 4.69 13.06
N THR A 116 -13.82 4.35 11.77
CA THR A 116 -14.64 5.01 10.74
C THR A 116 -16.12 4.68 10.89
N GLY A 117 -16.48 3.49 11.38
CA GLY A 117 -17.86 3.15 11.75
C GLY A 117 -18.42 4.05 12.85
N LEU A 118 -17.66 4.22 13.95
CA LEU A 118 -18.03 5.11 15.05
C LEU A 118 -18.11 6.59 14.60
N MET A 119 -17.14 7.04 13.80
CA MET A 119 -17.12 8.41 13.27
C MET A 119 -18.31 8.68 12.34
N SER A 120 -18.67 7.72 11.49
CA SER A 120 -19.78 7.87 10.55
C SER A 120 -21.14 7.89 11.25
N ALA A 121 -21.26 7.26 12.42
CA ALA A 121 -22.46 7.30 13.27
C ALA A 121 -22.57 8.59 14.11
N SER A 122 -21.51 9.41 14.17
CA SER A 122 -21.50 10.67 14.92
C SER A 122 -22.30 11.77 14.21
N THR A 123 -22.58 12.87 14.93
CA THR A 123 -23.32 14.04 14.41
C THR A 123 -22.67 14.70 13.18
N TYR A 124 -21.37 14.52 12.99
CA TYR A 124 -20.62 15.04 11.82
C TYR A 124 -20.66 14.13 10.60
N GLY A 125 -21.22 12.92 10.73
CA GLY A 125 -21.45 11.97 9.66
C GLY A 125 -20.18 11.42 8.99
N TRP A 126 -20.39 10.83 7.82
CA TRP A 126 -19.34 10.18 7.02
C TRP A 126 -18.16 11.09 6.58
N PRO A 127 -18.29 12.42 6.36
CA PRO A 127 -17.16 13.28 6.01
C PRO A 127 -16.03 13.26 7.03
N LEU A 128 -16.38 13.10 8.32
CA LEU A 128 -15.41 13.10 9.41
C LEU A 128 -14.36 12.00 9.23
N ALA A 129 -14.77 10.81 8.80
CA ALA A 129 -13.86 9.68 8.57
C ALA A 129 -12.80 9.98 7.49
N PHE A 130 -13.17 10.72 6.45
CA PHE A 130 -12.25 11.11 5.39
C PHE A 130 -11.32 12.25 5.83
N TYR A 131 -11.83 13.21 6.59
CA TYR A 131 -11.00 14.29 7.15
C TYR A 131 -9.97 13.77 8.16
N THR A 132 -10.37 12.89 9.07
CA THR A 132 -9.46 12.31 10.06
C THR A 132 -8.38 11.46 9.41
N SER A 133 -8.75 10.60 8.46
CA SER A 133 -7.80 9.77 7.71
C SER A 133 -6.83 10.60 6.86
N GLY A 134 -7.33 11.65 6.20
CA GLY A 134 -6.50 12.57 5.41
C GLY A 134 -5.53 13.37 6.28
N CYS A 135 -5.99 13.92 7.41
CA CYS A 135 -5.13 14.65 8.35
C CYS A 135 -4.07 13.74 8.99
N LEU A 136 -4.44 12.52 9.38
CA LEU A 136 -3.50 11.54 9.92
C LEU A 136 -2.43 11.17 8.88
N GLY A 137 -2.82 11.02 7.62
CA GLY A 137 -1.89 10.78 6.53
C GLY A 137 -0.93 11.94 6.27
N LEU A 138 -1.41 13.18 6.31
CA LEU A 138 -0.54 14.36 6.22
C LEU A 138 0.41 14.50 7.41
N LEU A 139 -0.07 14.18 8.62
CA LEU A 139 0.78 14.13 9.81
C LEU A 139 1.88 13.07 9.65
N TRP A 140 1.52 11.88 9.16
CA TRP A 140 2.49 10.83 8.86
C TRP A 140 3.54 11.31 7.84
N VAL A 141 3.12 12.00 6.77
CA VAL A 141 4.05 12.57 5.78
C VAL A 141 5.02 13.55 6.42
N ALA A 142 4.53 14.47 7.26
CA ALA A 142 5.38 15.44 7.96
C ALA A 142 6.42 14.75 8.85
N VAL A 143 5.99 13.77 9.65
CA VAL A 143 6.87 12.97 10.51
C VAL A 143 7.88 12.18 9.68
N TYR A 144 7.44 11.54 8.60
CA TYR A 144 8.28 10.70 7.76
C TYR A 144 9.31 11.49 6.93
N ILE A 145 9.01 12.73 6.56
CA ILE A 145 10.01 13.61 5.92
C ILE A 145 11.16 13.90 6.88
N ILE A 146 10.87 14.11 8.17
CA ILE A 146 11.85 14.42 9.22
C ILE A 146 12.68 13.18 9.59
N LEU A 147 12.01 12.03 9.79
CA LEU A 147 12.64 10.80 10.30
C LEU A 147 13.17 9.87 9.19
N GLY A 148 12.52 9.81 8.03
CA GLY A 148 12.86 8.87 6.99
C GLY A 148 14.18 9.22 6.28
N SER A 149 14.92 8.22 5.83
CA SER A 149 16.13 8.39 5.01
C SER A 149 16.18 7.32 3.91
N ASN A 150 16.69 7.68 2.72
CA ASN A 150 16.73 6.79 1.56
C ASN A 150 17.75 5.65 1.73
N SER A 151 18.88 5.97 2.37
CA SER A 151 19.97 5.03 2.59
C SER A 151 20.44 5.10 4.05
N PRO A 152 20.95 4.00 4.61
CA PRO A 152 21.53 3.97 5.96
C PRO A 152 22.61 5.03 6.19
N HIS A 153 23.50 5.24 5.21
CA HIS A 153 24.59 6.23 5.28
C HIS A 153 24.12 7.70 5.33
N GLU A 154 22.95 8.01 4.77
CA GLU A 154 22.39 9.37 4.81
C GLU A 154 21.71 9.68 6.16
N HIS A 155 21.49 8.66 6.99
CA HIS A 155 20.74 8.80 8.22
C HIS A 155 21.63 9.27 9.38
N LYS A 156 21.29 10.43 9.94
CA LYS A 156 22.08 11.08 11.01
C LYS A 156 22.13 10.30 12.33
N GLY A 157 21.21 9.36 12.55
CA GLY A 157 21.08 8.59 13.79
C GLY A 157 21.66 7.18 13.74
N ILE A 158 22.26 6.76 12.62
CA ILE A 158 22.81 5.40 12.50
C ILE A 158 24.13 5.28 13.26
N THR A 159 24.33 4.15 13.94
CA THR A 159 25.62 3.87 14.59
C THR A 159 26.61 3.30 13.57
N PRO A 160 27.93 3.62 13.67
CA PRO A 160 28.92 3.07 12.74
C PRO A 160 28.98 1.53 12.73
N ALA A 161 28.69 0.91 13.88
CA ALA A 161 28.64 -0.55 14.01
C ALA A 161 27.46 -1.16 13.22
N GLU A 162 26.29 -0.54 13.29
CA GLU A 162 25.09 -0.95 12.54
C GLU A 162 25.26 -0.73 11.04
N GLU A 163 25.83 0.40 10.63
CA GLU A 163 26.11 0.64 9.21
C GLU A 163 27.07 -0.41 8.64
N CYS A 164 28.13 -0.76 9.39
CA CYS A 164 29.06 -1.81 9.02
C CYS A 164 28.36 -3.17 8.90
N TYR A 165 27.48 -3.51 9.85
CA TYR A 165 26.70 -4.75 9.83
C TYR A 165 25.80 -4.86 8.59
N ILE A 166 25.03 -3.82 8.28
CA ILE A 166 24.15 -3.77 7.11
C ILE A 166 24.98 -3.92 5.82
N ARG A 167 26.08 -3.15 5.68
CA ARG A 167 26.97 -3.22 4.50
C ARG A 167 27.60 -4.60 4.33
N SER A 168 28.06 -5.22 5.43
CA SER A 168 28.71 -6.53 5.38
C SER A 168 27.79 -7.63 4.83
N THR A 169 26.47 -7.47 5.01
CA THR A 169 25.47 -8.45 4.58
C THR A 169 25.03 -8.25 3.13
N HIS A 170 25.06 -7.02 2.60
CA HIS A 170 24.71 -6.73 1.21
C HIS A 170 25.84 -7.05 0.21
N GLY A 171 27.04 -7.41 0.68
CA GLY A 171 28.22 -7.59 -0.15
C GLY A 171 28.78 -6.26 -0.66
N ASN A 172 30.03 -6.24 -1.13
CA ASN A 172 30.71 -5.05 -1.69
C ASN A 172 30.09 -4.52 -3.00
N GLU A 173 28.82 -4.83 -3.28
CA GLU A 173 28.12 -4.27 -4.43
C GLU A 173 27.72 -2.82 -4.12
N ASP A 174 28.10 -1.89 -4.99
CA ASP A 174 27.63 -0.49 -4.96
C ASP A 174 26.09 -0.46 -5.07
N VAL A 175 25.38 -0.55 -3.93
CA VAL A 175 23.91 -0.52 -3.82
C VAL A 175 23.33 0.78 -4.38
N ASP A 176 24.16 1.81 -4.57
CA ASP A 176 23.76 3.14 -5.03
C ASP A 176 23.97 3.38 -6.54
N LYS A 177 24.55 2.44 -7.29
CA LYS A 177 24.65 2.59 -8.76
C LYS A 177 23.41 2.04 -9.46
N PRO A 178 22.67 2.85 -10.24
CA PRO A 178 21.52 2.37 -11.00
C PRO A 178 21.99 1.42 -12.10
N ARG A 179 21.93 0.11 -11.85
CA ARG A 179 22.17 -0.92 -12.87
C ARG A 179 20.96 -0.98 -13.80
N SER A 180 21.20 -1.12 -15.10
CA SER A 180 20.12 -1.33 -16.07
C SER A 180 19.45 -2.68 -15.78
N THR A 181 18.18 -2.65 -15.38
CA THR A 181 17.40 -3.86 -15.09
C THR A 181 17.20 -4.69 -16.37
N PRO A 182 17.68 -5.94 -16.44
CA PRO A 182 17.63 -6.75 -17.65
C PRO A 182 16.23 -7.38 -17.84
N TRP A 183 15.26 -6.57 -18.23
CA TRP A 183 13.84 -6.96 -18.38
C TRP A 183 13.63 -8.21 -19.22
N LYS A 184 14.32 -8.31 -20.36
CA LYS A 184 14.18 -9.48 -21.25
C LYS A 184 14.56 -10.77 -20.53
N HIS A 185 15.68 -10.78 -19.80
CA HIS A 185 16.12 -11.96 -19.07
C HIS A 185 15.21 -12.29 -17.88
N MET A 186 14.67 -11.29 -17.18
CA MET A 186 13.72 -11.50 -16.09
C MET A 186 12.41 -12.15 -16.60
N VAL A 187 11.83 -11.61 -17.67
CA VAL A 187 10.58 -12.13 -18.26
C VAL A 187 10.78 -13.51 -18.90
N LEU A 188 11.98 -13.82 -19.40
CA LEU A 188 12.30 -15.14 -19.95
C LEU A 188 12.72 -16.16 -18.87
N SER A 189 12.84 -15.76 -17.60
CA SER A 189 13.33 -16.65 -16.54
C SER A 189 12.22 -17.52 -15.94
N LEU A 190 12.46 -18.83 -15.87
CA LEU A 190 11.53 -19.79 -15.27
C LEU A 190 11.19 -19.49 -13.79
N PRO A 191 12.15 -19.07 -12.93
CA PRO A 191 11.84 -18.78 -11.53
C PRO A 191 10.84 -17.63 -11.34
N VAL A 192 10.91 -16.59 -12.19
CA VAL A 192 9.95 -15.47 -12.13
C VAL A 192 8.53 -15.96 -12.46
N TRP A 193 8.38 -16.81 -13.47
CA TRP A 193 7.09 -17.41 -13.80
C TRP A 193 6.58 -18.35 -12.71
N ALA A 194 7.45 -19.14 -12.08
CA ALA A 194 7.07 -20.01 -10.96
C ALA A 194 6.53 -19.20 -9.78
N ILE A 195 7.19 -18.09 -9.41
CA ILE A 195 6.74 -17.19 -8.34
C ILE A 195 5.41 -16.53 -8.72
N LEU A 196 5.27 -16.06 -9.97
CA LEU A 196 4.06 -15.39 -10.43
C LEU A 196 2.84 -16.33 -10.43
N VAL A 197 2.99 -17.55 -10.94
CA VAL A 197 1.93 -18.57 -10.91
C VAL A 197 1.60 -18.98 -9.49
N SER A 198 2.61 -19.15 -8.62
CA SER A 198 2.38 -19.46 -7.22
C SER A 198 1.60 -18.35 -6.51
N ASN A 199 1.95 -17.08 -6.76
CA ASN A 199 1.27 -15.94 -6.14
C ASN A 199 -0.19 -15.81 -6.63
N ILE A 200 -0.44 -15.97 -7.93
CA ILE A 200 -1.81 -15.99 -8.48
C ILE A 200 -2.63 -17.14 -7.88
N CYS A 201 -2.04 -18.33 -7.77
CA CYS A 201 -2.72 -19.48 -7.16
C CYS A 201 -3.06 -19.22 -5.69
N SER A 202 -2.12 -18.66 -4.92
CA SER A 202 -2.36 -18.29 -3.52
C SER A 202 -3.46 -17.24 -3.36
N ASP A 203 -3.42 -16.17 -4.16
CA ASP A 203 -4.45 -15.12 -4.11
C ASP A 203 -5.81 -15.67 -4.52
N TRP A 204 -5.87 -16.47 -5.60
CA TRP A 204 -7.13 -17.09 -6.04
C TRP A 204 -7.71 -18.03 -4.98
N ALA A 205 -6.89 -18.88 -4.36
CA ALA A 205 -7.34 -19.76 -3.28
C ALA A 205 -7.88 -18.96 -2.09
N LEU A 206 -7.18 -17.89 -1.69
CA LEU A 206 -7.61 -17.02 -0.60
C LEU A 206 -8.94 -16.34 -0.89
N TYR A 207 -9.10 -15.74 -2.07
CA TYR A 207 -10.34 -15.07 -2.46
C TYR A 207 -11.50 -16.06 -2.59
N THR A 208 -11.26 -17.24 -3.14
CA THR A 208 -12.29 -18.30 -3.24
C THR A 208 -12.77 -18.72 -1.85
N CYS A 209 -11.85 -18.95 -0.91
CA CYS A 209 -12.23 -19.23 0.48
C CYS A 209 -13.04 -18.08 1.09
N LEU A 210 -12.61 -16.83 0.90
CA LEU A 210 -13.32 -15.67 1.45
C LEU A 210 -14.73 -15.49 0.88
N THR A 211 -14.94 -15.76 -0.41
CA THR A 211 -16.25 -15.58 -1.06
C THR A 211 -17.19 -16.77 -0.86
N GLU A 212 -16.66 -17.98 -0.84
CA GLU A 212 -17.48 -19.20 -0.77
C GLU A 212 -17.77 -19.66 0.66
N VAL A 213 -16.95 -19.28 1.66
CA VAL A 213 -17.20 -19.66 3.07
C VAL A 213 -18.57 -19.16 3.58
N PRO A 214 -19.01 -17.90 3.36
CA PRO A 214 -20.33 -17.45 3.78
C PRO A 214 -21.47 -18.23 3.09
N THR A 215 -21.35 -18.45 1.79
CA THR A 215 -22.32 -19.22 0.99
C THR A 215 -22.40 -20.67 1.47
N TYR A 216 -21.25 -21.29 1.75
CA TYR A 216 -21.14 -22.66 2.23
C TYR A 216 -21.75 -22.83 3.64
N MET A 217 -21.46 -21.91 4.57
CA MET A 217 -22.06 -21.93 5.92
C MET A 217 -23.58 -21.74 5.88
N ASN A 218 -24.08 -20.90 4.98
CA ASN A 218 -25.51 -20.72 4.79
C ASN A 218 -26.18 -21.98 4.21
N TYR A 219 -25.62 -22.51 3.12
CA TYR A 219 -26.27 -23.57 2.33
C TYR A 219 -26.15 -24.97 2.97
N VAL A 220 -25.05 -25.26 3.65
CA VAL A 220 -24.77 -26.60 4.24
C VAL A 220 -25.11 -26.65 5.72
N PHE A 221 -24.79 -25.60 6.48
CA PHE A 221 -25.00 -25.56 7.93
C PHE A 221 -26.27 -24.81 8.36
N GLY A 222 -26.97 -24.15 7.43
CA GLY A 222 -28.21 -23.42 7.74
C GLY A 222 -28.01 -22.17 8.62
N PHE A 223 -26.77 -21.72 8.83
CA PHE A 223 -26.48 -20.51 9.59
C PHE A 223 -26.66 -19.28 8.70
N ASN A 224 -27.75 -18.54 8.91
CA ASN A 224 -27.99 -17.26 8.25
C ASN A 224 -27.19 -16.18 8.99
N ILE A 225 -26.10 -15.70 8.37
CA ILE A 225 -25.21 -14.67 8.95
C ILE A 225 -25.82 -13.25 8.78
N HIS A 226 -27.11 -13.17 8.42
CA HIS A 226 -27.83 -11.92 8.19
C HIS A 226 -28.69 -11.45 9.37
N ASP A 227 -28.68 -12.16 10.51
CA ASP A 227 -29.32 -11.77 11.79
C ASP A 227 -28.29 -11.41 12.87
#